data_AF-A0A4Q2S580-F1
#
_entry.id   AF-A0A4Q2S580-F1
#
_cell.length_a   1.000
_cell.length_b   1.000
_cell.length_c   1.000
_cell.angle_alpha   90.00
_cell.angle_beta   90.00
_cell.angle_gamma   90.00
#
_symmetry.space_group_name_H-M   'P 1'
#
loop_
_entity.id
_entity.type
_entity.pdbx_description
1 polymer ?
#
loop_
_entity_poly.entity_id
_entity_poly.type
_entity_poly.pdbx_seq_one_letter_code
_entity_poly.pdbx_strand_id
1 'polypeptide(L)'
;MTVGGLRPHFPVAVAWLYAIMLVWVTVDITSDVGPGHDAHAYWRVWQVPRSEVYATTPGYLDAFNYSPAFAQAIWPLAQLPWPVFGTLWSLGALLAFVYMLSPLGWRLALPLVLCCAQEIVSGNIFWVLALVVVASARPGAGPAGASWWSVVLLTKVTPALGPLWYALRRQWPQLACSVGATLVVVAVSAAVSPDLWRDWTAFLLDNAQGTAGVGSTALGPLAVRLPIALALLGWGALTDRVWTLPLAMALATPVAGPAAFTMLAAIPRLRRPVEHREPVREPVRES
;
A
#
# COMPACT_ATOMS: atom_id res chain seq x y z
N MET A 1 -27.69 35.73 0.19
CA MET A 1 -26.97 34.46 -0.09
C MET A 1 -26.92 33.65 1.18
N THR A 2 -27.70 32.57 1.26
CA THR A 2 -27.78 31.72 2.45
C THR A 2 -26.55 30.81 2.53
N VAL A 3 -25.96 30.73 3.73
CA VAL A 3 -24.80 29.90 4.09
C VAL A 3 -25.00 28.39 3.82
N GLY A 4 -26.22 27.97 3.44
CA GLY A 4 -26.57 26.59 3.10
C GLY A 4 -26.08 26.10 1.73
N GLY A 5 -25.79 26.98 0.77
CA GLY A 5 -25.39 26.59 -0.60
C GLY A 5 -23.94 26.12 -0.76
N LEU A 6 -23.06 26.45 0.20
CA LEU A 6 -21.61 26.16 0.11
C LEU A 6 -21.23 24.77 0.66
N ARG A 7 -22.06 24.18 1.53
CA ARG A 7 -21.77 22.92 2.23
C ARG A 7 -21.54 21.70 1.32
N PRO A 8 -22.27 21.49 0.20
CA PRO A 8 -22.04 20.32 -0.65
C PRO A 8 -20.79 20.43 -1.53
N HIS A 9 -20.26 21.64 -1.74
CA HIS A 9 -19.10 21.88 -2.62
C HIS A 9 -17.78 21.97 -1.86
N PHE A 10 -17.81 22.24 -0.56
CA PHE A 10 -16.62 22.42 0.27
C PHE A 10 -15.65 21.22 0.23
N PRO A 11 -16.09 19.94 0.37
CA PRO A 11 -15.17 18.81 0.30
C PRO A 11 -14.48 18.66 -1.06
N VAL A 12 -15.20 18.98 -2.14
CA VAL A 12 -14.66 18.91 -3.51
C VAL A 12 -13.63 20.02 -3.73
N ALA A 13 -13.92 21.25 -3.30
CA ALA A 13 -12.99 22.37 -3.40
C ALA A 13 -11.70 22.10 -2.61
N VAL A 14 -11.81 21.60 -1.37
CA VAL A 14 -10.65 21.22 -0.56
C VAL A 14 -9.83 20.12 -1.24
N ALA A 15 -10.47 19.10 -1.81
CA ALA A 15 -9.79 18.04 -2.53
C ALA A 15 -9.00 18.59 -3.75
N TRP A 16 -9.58 19.52 -4.50
CA TRP A 16 -8.88 20.15 -5.63
C TRP A 16 -7.71 21.02 -5.20
N LEU A 17 -7.85 21.82 -4.15
CA LEU A 17 -6.74 22.64 -3.64
C LEU A 17 -5.57 21.76 -3.19
N TYR A 18 -5.87 20.68 -2.47
CA TYR A 18 -4.86 19.73 -2.04
C TYR A 18 -4.23 18.96 -3.21
N ALA A 19 -5.03 18.59 -4.22
CA ALA A 19 -4.56 17.95 -5.44
C ALA A 19 -3.58 18.84 -6.20
N ILE A 20 -3.89 20.13 -6.38
CA ILE A 20 -3.02 21.09 -7.05
C ILE A 20 -1.68 21.20 -6.30
N MET A 21 -1.73 21.32 -4.97
CA MET A 21 -0.53 21.37 -4.14
C MET A 21 0.34 20.11 -4.30
N LEU A 22 -0.27 18.92 -4.22
CA LEU A 22 0.48 17.66 -4.33
C LEU A 22 0.99 17.39 -5.74
N VAL A 23 0.26 17.78 -6.78
CA VAL A 23 0.75 17.71 -8.16
C VAL A 23 1.94 18.65 -8.32
N TRP A 24 1.89 19.87 -7.78
CA TRP A 24 3.02 20.80 -7.83
C TRP A 24 4.25 20.24 -7.11
N VAL A 25 4.10 19.72 -5.88
CA VAL A 25 5.19 19.04 -5.14
C VAL A 25 5.72 17.83 -5.93
N THR A 26 4.85 17.07 -6.58
CA THR A 26 5.25 15.92 -7.41
C THR A 26 6.10 16.38 -8.59
N VAL A 27 5.70 17.45 -9.28
CA VAL A 27 6.44 18.01 -10.41
C VAL A 27 7.81 18.49 -9.96
N ASP A 28 7.89 19.23 -8.85
CA ASP A 28 9.14 19.75 -8.26
C ASP A 28 10.13 18.62 -7.93
N ILE A 29 9.69 17.60 -7.18
CA ILE A 29 10.52 16.43 -6.88
C ILE A 29 10.94 15.72 -8.17
N THR A 30 10.01 15.52 -9.10
CA THR A 30 10.27 14.77 -10.34
C THR A 30 11.21 15.53 -11.28
N SER A 31 11.23 16.86 -11.27
CA SER A 31 12.21 17.64 -12.03
C SER A 31 13.63 17.46 -11.52
N ASP A 32 13.80 17.16 -10.23
CA ASP A 32 15.12 16.97 -9.63
C ASP A 32 15.64 15.53 -9.78
N VAL A 33 14.81 14.52 -9.48
CA VAL A 33 15.23 13.11 -9.44
C VAL A 33 14.72 12.24 -10.59
N GLY A 34 13.86 12.79 -11.44
CA GLY A 34 13.22 12.06 -12.54
C GLY A 34 12.01 11.21 -12.11
N PRO A 35 11.19 10.79 -13.09
CA PRO A 35 10.04 9.92 -12.84
C PRO A 35 10.49 8.50 -12.53
N GLY A 36 9.69 7.78 -11.75
CA GLY A 36 9.95 6.39 -11.41
C GLY A 36 11.09 6.19 -10.43
N HIS A 37 11.56 7.22 -9.72
CA HIS A 37 12.73 7.12 -8.83
C HIS A 37 12.60 6.06 -7.71
N ASP A 38 11.38 5.73 -7.26
CA ASP A 38 11.16 4.62 -6.33
C ASP A 38 11.05 3.28 -7.07
N ALA A 39 10.36 3.25 -8.22
CA ALA A 39 10.18 2.05 -9.04
C ALA A 39 11.47 1.59 -9.72
N HIS A 40 12.42 2.49 -9.95
CA HIS A 40 13.69 2.20 -10.60
C HIS A 40 14.50 1.20 -9.78
N ALA A 41 14.43 1.26 -8.45
CA ALA A 41 15.00 0.24 -7.57
C ALA A 41 14.47 -1.18 -7.87
N TYR A 42 13.19 -1.32 -8.27
CA TYR A 42 12.56 -2.62 -8.51
C TYR A 42 13.00 -3.22 -9.84
N TRP A 43 13.24 -2.37 -10.83
CA TRP A 43 13.82 -2.76 -12.11
C TRP A 43 15.31 -3.06 -11.97
N ARG A 44 16.05 -2.15 -11.31
CA ARG A 44 17.51 -2.20 -11.15
C ARG A 44 18.00 -3.43 -10.38
N VAL A 45 17.19 -4.00 -9.49
CA VAL A 45 17.56 -5.20 -8.71
C VAL A 45 18.04 -6.37 -9.58
N TRP A 46 17.63 -6.44 -10.85
CA TRP A 46 18.05 -7.46 -11.82
C TRP A 46 19.07 -6.98 -12.85
N GLN A 47 19.51 -5.73 -12.75
CA GLN A 47 20.47 -5.09 -13.65
C GLN A 47 21.86 -4.94 -13.00
N VAL A 48 21.97 -5.25 -11.71
CA VAL A 48 23.20 -5.14 -10.92
C VAL A 48 23.66 -6.51 -10.41
N PRO A 49 24.95 -6.67 -10.08
CA PRO A 49 25.43 -7.87 -9.40
C PRO A 49 24.67 -8.14 -8.10
N ARG A 50 24.46 -9.42 -7.75
CA ARG A 50 23.71 -9.82 -6.54
C ARG A 50 24.27 -9.21 -5.25
N SER A 51 25.59 -9.03 -5.17
CA SER A 51 26.27 -8.40 -4.03
C SER A 51 25.92 -6.93 -3.82
N GLU A 52 25.37 -6.26 -4.83
CA GLU A 52 25.03 -4.83 -4.77
C GLU A 52 23.55 -4.58 -4.44
N VAL A 53 22.71 -5.63 -4.41
CA VAL A 53 21.26 -5.50 -4.23
C VAL A 53 20.89 -4.77 -2.94
N TYR A 54 21.59 -5.07 -1.84
CA TYR A 54 21.34 -4.47 -0.52
C TYR A 54 22.47 -3.54 -0.05
N ALA A 55 23.28 -3.02 -0.99
CA ALA A 55 24.41 -2.15 -0.65
C ALA A 55 24.01 -0.69 -0.38
N THR A 56 22.83 -0.26 -0.84
CA THR A 56 22.37 1.13 -0.71
C THR A 56 21.40 1.29 0.46
N THR A 57 21.72 2.23 1.35
CA THR A 57 20.93 2.56 2.54
C THR A 57 19.49 2.97 2.21
N PRO A 58 18.48 2.57 3.02
CA PRO A 58 17.10 3.01 2.84
C PRO A 58 16.95 4.54 2.78
N GLY A 59 16.07 5.00 1.89
CA GLY A 59 15.76 6.42 1.71
C GLY A 59 16.70 7.17 0.77
N TYR A 60 17.65 6.48 0.14
CA TYR A 60 18.43 6.98 -0.99
C TYR A 60 17.88 6.46 -2.32
N LEU A 61 18.21 7.17 -3.40
CA LEU A 61 17.83 6.78 -4.76
C LEU A 61 18.32 5.34 -5.04
N ASP A 62 17.47 4.55 -5.68
CA ASP A 62 17.74 3.15 -6.04
C ASP A 62 17.99 2.17 -4.89
N ALA A 63 17.70 2.55 -3.64
CA ALA A 63 17.77 1.65 -2.50
C ALA A 63 16.68 0.57 -2.57
N PHE A 64 17.07 -0.67 -2.82
CA PHE A 64 16.16 -1.81 -2.83
C PHE A 64 15.93 -2.33 -1.40
N ASN A 65 14.75 -2.01 -0.83
CA ASN A 65 14.42 -2.26 0.58
C ASN A 65 13.59 -3.55 0.80
N TYR A 66 13.36 -4.33 -0.24
CA TYR A 66 12.33 -5.37 -0.27
C TYR A 66 12.95 -6.77 -0.17
N SER A 67 12.13 -7.75 0.20
CA SER A 67 12.63 -9.13 0.33
C SER A 67 13.07 -9.72 -1.03
N PRO A 68 13.91 -10.75 -1.01
CA PRO A 68 14.27 -11.48 -2.23
C PRO A 68 13.06 -12.10 -2.95
N ALA A 69 11.99 -12.44 -2.22
CA ALA A 69 10.75 -12.92 -2.82
C ALA A 69 10.09 -11.87 -3.72
N PHE A 70 10.11 -10.59 -3.32
CA PHE A 70 9.62 -9.51 -4.17
C PHE A 70 10.53 -9.31 -5.40
N ALA A 71 11.85 -9.37 -5.22
CA ALA A 71 12.78 -9.33 -6.35
C ALA A 71 12.46 -10.44 -7.36
N GLN A 72 12.28 -11.68 -6.91
CA GLN A 72 11.92 -12.80 -7.77
C GLN A 72 10.56 -12.61 -8.46
N ALA A 73 9.55 -12.09 -7.75
CA ALA A 73 8.23 -11.83 -8.32
C ALA A 73 8.25 -10.74 -9.41
N ILE A 74 9.09 -9.71 -9.25
CA ILE A 74 9.19 -8.62 -10.22
C ILE A 74 10.10 -8.96 -11.42
N TRP A 75 10.88 -10.05 -11.34
CA TRP A 75 11.84 -10.45 -12.37
C TRP A 75 11.31 -10.40 -13.81
N PRO A 76 10.11 -10.95 -14.14
CA PRO A 76 9.60 -10.91 -15.51
C PRO A 76 9.38 -9.49 -16.02
N LEU A 77 8.86 -8.59 -15.18
CA LEU A 77 8.70 -7.18 -15.55
C LEU A 77 10.06 -6.48 -15.67
N ALA A 78 11.00 -6.78 -14.76
CA ALA A 78 12.32 -6.17 -14.74
C ALA A 78 13.18 -6.48 -15.98
N GLN A 79 12.79 -7.46 -16.81
CA GLN A 79 13.43 -7.73 -18.11
C GLN A 79 13.05 -6.71 -19.19
N LEU A 80 11.99 -5.94 -18.99
CA LEU A 80 11.57 -4.91 -19.93
C LEU A 80 12.55 -3.72 -19.92
N PRO A 81 12.67 -2.98 -21.03
CA PRO A 81 13.38 -1.70 -21.01
C PRO A 81 12.78 -0.78 -19.95
N TRP A 82 13.63 -0.03 -19.24
CA TRP A 82 13.21 0.86 -18.14
C TRP A 82 11.96 1.71 -18.44
N PRO A 83 11.85 2.41 -19.60
CA PRO A 83 10.67 3.23 -19.88
C PRO A 83 9.37 2.42 -19.93
N VAL A 84 9.43 1.17 -20.40
CA VAL A 84 8.27 0.27 -20.47
C VAL A 84 7.90 -0.21 -19.07
N PHE A 85 8.88 -0.65 -18.29
CA PHE A 85 8.68 -1.05 -16.89
C PHE A 85 8.01 0.08 -16.09
N GLY A 86 8.62 1.28 -16.11
CA GLY A 86 8.12 2.43 -15.37
C GLY A 86 6.71 2.82 -15.79
N THR A 87 6.44 2.86 -17.10
CA THR A 87 5.10 3.19 -17.61
C THR A 87 4.05 2.19 -17.17
N LEU A 88 4.32 0.88 -17.25
CA LEU A 88 3.39 -0.16 -16.83
C LEU A 88 3.13 -0.11 -15.32
N TRP A 89 4.17 0.13 -14.53
CA TRP A 89 4.06 0.23 -13.08
C TRP A 89 3.22 1.45 -12.65
N SER A 90 3.51 2.63 -13.21
CA SER A 90 2.73 3.86 -12.98
C SER A 90 1.29 3.73 -13.47
N LEU A 91 1.07 3.07 -14.61
CA LEU A 91 -0.29 2.80 -15.10
C LEU A 91 -1.05 1.85 -14.15
N GLY A 92 -0.38 0.83 -13.62
CA GLY A 92 -0.92 -0.04 -12.58
C GLY A 92 -1.37 0.74 -11.34
N ALA A 93 -0.53 1.64 -10.84
CA ALA A 93 -0.85 2.53 -9.73
C ALA A 93 -2.06 3.44 -10.04
N LEU A 94 -2.07 4.10 -11.20
CA LEU A 94 -3.18 4.95 -11.64
C LEU A 94 -4.51 4.16 -11.68
N LEU A 95 -4.52 3.00 -12.33
CA LEU A 95 -5.71 2.16 -12.45
C LEU A 95 -6.18 1.66 -11.07
N ALA A 96 -5.25 1.34 -10.16
CA ALA A 96 -5.57 0.97 -8.80
C ALA A 96 -6.27 2.11 -8.04
N PHE A 97 -5.76 3.35 -8.14
CA PHE A 97 -6.39 4.50 -7.49
C PHE A 97 -7.74 4.84 -8.09
N VAL A 98 -7.87 4.82 -9.41
CA VAL A 98 -9.17 4.99 -10.09
C VAL A 98 -10.16 3.94 -9.58
N TYR A 99 -9.75 2.68 -9.51
CA TYR A 99 -10.58 1.61 -8.96
C TYR A 99 -10.97 1.86 -7.50
N MET A 100 -10.02 2.17 -6.61
CA MET A 100 -10.29 2.32 -5.18
C MET A 100 -11.15 3.56 -4.87
N LEU A 101 -10.99 4.64 -5.62
CA LEU A 101 -11.68 5.92 -5.40
C LEU A 101 -12.98 6.07 -6.22
N SER A 102 -13.21 5.23 -7.23
CA SER A 102 -14.44 5.29 -8.05
C SER A 102 -15.77 5.27 -7.27
N PRO A 103 -15.90 4.64 -6.08
CA PRO A 103 -17.12 4.71 -5.29
C PRO A 103 -17.56 6.13 -4.89
N LEU A 104 -16.64 7.11 -4.89
CA LEU A 104 -16.92 8.49 -4.49
C LEU A 104 -17.55 9.34 -5.60
N GLY A 105 -17.68 8.80 -6.83
CA GLY A 105 -18.09 9.54 -8.01
C GLY A 105 -16.98 10.44 -8.56
N TRP A 106 -16.99 10.70 -9.87
CA TRP A 106 -15.87 11.35 -10.57
C TRP A 106 -15.48 12.72 -10.01
N ARG A 107 -16.45 13.49 -9.48
CA ARG A 107 -16.21 14.83 -8.92
C ARG A 107 -15.26 14.84 -7.72
N LEU A 108 -15.27 13.77 -6.92
CA LEU A 108 -14.39 13.61 -5.77
C LEU A 108 -13.25 12.62 -6.05
N ALA A 109 -13.51 11.59 -6.85
CA ALA A 109 -12.49 10.61 -7.22
C ALA A 109 -11.34 11.24 -8.01
N LEU A 110 -11.63 12.10 -9.00
CA LEU A 110 -10.59 12.72 -9.83
C LEU A 110 -9.57 13.54 -9.03
N PRO A 111 -9.96 14.54 -8.20
CA PRO A 111 -8.99 15.27 -7.41
C PRO A 111 -8.25 14.35 -6.42
N LEU A 112 -8.89 13.34 -5.85
CA LEU A 112 -8.21 12.41 -4.93
C LEU A 112 -7.21 11.48 -5.65
N VAL A 113 -7.46 11.11 -6.91
CA VAL A 113 -6.46 10.41 -7.74
C VAL A 113 -5.25 11.33 -7.98
N LEU A 114 -5.49 12.62 -8.24
CA LEU A 114 -4.42 13.62 -8.38
C LEU A 114 -3.65 13.84 -7.06
N CYS A 115 -4.30 13.74 -5.90
CA CYS A 115 -3.60 13.70 -4.60
C CYS A 115 -2.67 12.49 -4.48
N CYS A 116 -2.84 11.45 -5.28
CA CYS A 116 -1.94 10.29 -5.33
C CYS A 116 -0.86 10.42 -6.42
N ALA A 117 -0.70 11.61 -7.05
CA ALA A 117 0.24 11.82 -8.14
C ALA A 117 1.68 11.43 -7.76
N GLN A 118 2.13 11.77 -6.55
CA GLN A 118 3.48 11.42 -6.10
C GLN A 118 3.71 9.90 -6.14
N GLU A 119 2.76 9.10 -5.65
CA GLU A 119 2.85 7.64 -5.67
C GLU A 119 2.85 7.09 -7.10
N ILE A 120 2.00 7.65 -7.97
CA ILE A 120 1.88 7.24 -9.37
C ILE A 120 3.19 7.54 -10.13
N VAL A 121 3.77 8.72 -9.91
CA VAL A 121 4.95 9.20 -10.64
C VAL A 121 6.25 8.64 -10.05
N SER A 122 6.40 8.53 -8.73
CA SER A 122 7.58 7.90 -8.13
C SER A 122 7.59 6.40 -8.38
N GLY A 123 6.40 5.79 -8.49
CA GLY A 123 6.22 4.36 -8.66
C GLY A 123 6.48 3.57 -7.38
N ASN A 124 6.15 4.13 -6.21
CA ASN A 124 6.20 3.39 -4.96
C ASN A 124 5.16 2.24 -4.94
N ILE A 125 5.14 1.44 -3.87
CA ILE A 125 4.36 0.20 -3.77
C ILE A 125 3.11 0.34 -2.89
N PHE A 126 2.87 1.49 -2.25
CA PHE A 126 1.75 1.67 -1.32
C PHE A 126 0.38 1.44 -1.96
N TRP A 127 0.24 1.68 -3.27
CA TRP A 127 -0.97 1.34 -4.02
C TRP A 127 -1.26 -0.18 -4.01
N VAL A 128 -0.24 -1.04 -4.07
CA VAL A 128 -0.38 -2.51 -3.96
C VAL A 128 -0.81 -2.88 -2.55
N LEU A 129 -0.21 -2.27 -1.53
CA LEU A 129 -0.57 -2.47 -0.13
C LEU A 129 -2.04 -2.13 0.12
N ALA A 130 -2.50 -1.01 -0.43
CA ALA A 130 -3.89 -0.58 -0.38
C ALA A 130 -4.82 -1.59 -1.07
N LEU A 131 -4.43 -2.12 -2.24
CA LEU A 131 -5.17 -3.17 -2.93
C LEU A 131 -5.24 -4.47 -2.13
N VAL A 132 -4.18 -4.86 -1.41
CA VAL A 132 -4.20 -6.03 -0.50
C VAL A 132 -5.21 -5.83 0.62
N VAL A 133 -5.30 -4.64 1.21
CA VAL A 133 -6.31 -4.32 2.22
C VAL A 133 -7.72 -4.49 1.63
N VAL A 134 -7.98 -3.93 0.44
CA VAL A 134 -9.27 -4.09 -0.24
C VAL A 134 -9.53 -5.55 -0.60
N ALA A 135 -8.52 -6.31 -1.04
CA ALA A 135 -8.63 -7.71 -1.40
C ALA A 135 -8.97 -8.61 -0.22
N SER A 136 -8.30 -8.40 0.90
CA SER A 136 -8.47 -9.21 2.10
C SER A 136 -9.76 -8.88 2.87
N ALA A 137 -10.30 -7.67 2.73
CA ALA A 137 -11.54 -7.24 3.35
C ALA A 137 -12.79 -7.42 2.47
N ARG A 138 -12.64 -7.90 1.23
CA ARG A 138 -13.78 -8.08 0.31
C ARG A 138 -14.75 -9.16 0.83
N PRO A 139 -16.07 -8.99 0.63
CA PRO A 139 -17.03 -10.05 0.90
C PRO A 139 -16.66 -11.34 0.16
N GLY A 140 -16.67 -12.47 0.87
CA GLY A 140 -16.30 -13.77 0.31
C GLY A 140 -14.80 -14.04 0.17
N ALA A 141 -13.91 -13.12 0.57
CA ALA A 141 -12.47 -13.32 0.51
C ALA A 141 -12.01 -14.51 1.39
N GLY A 142 -12.62 -14.67 2.57
CA GLY A 142 -12.35 -15.78 3.48
C GLY A 142 -10.87 -15.92 3.87
N PRO A 143 -10.42 -17.11 4.28
CA PRO A 143 -9.02 -17.38 4.60
C PRO A 143 -8.09 -17.23 3.39
N ALA A 144 -8.55 -17.59 2.19
CA ALA A 144 -7.78 -17.45 0.96
C ALA A 144 -7.40 -15.99 0.68
N GLY A 145 -8.32 -15.05 0.92
CA GLY A 145 -8.06 -13.62 0.79
C GLY A 145 -7.08 -13.07 1.83
N ALA A 146 -6.96 -13.71 2.98
CA ALA A 146 -5.95 -13.34 3.98
C ALA A 146 -4.52 -13.66 3.51
N SER A 147 -4.35 -14.59 2.55
CA SER A 147 -3.03 -14.92 2.00
C SER A 147 -2.37 -13.76 1.25
N TRP A 148 -3.16 -12.80 0.74
CA TRP A 148 -2.65 -11.57 0.09
C TRP A 148 -1.76 -10.73 1.01
N TRP A 149 -1.89 -10.86 2.33
CA TRP A 149 -1.01 -10.18 3.29
C TRP A 149 0.46 -10.59 3.19
N SER A 150 0.76 -11.74 2.58
CA SER A 150 2.13 -12.14 2.25
C SER A 150 2.84 -11.07 1.40
N VAL A 151 2.13 -10.43 0.48
CA VAL A 151 2.67 -9.33 -0.35
C VAL A 151 3.15 -8.18 0.54
N VAL A 152 2.36 -7.78 1.54
CA VAL A 152 2.72 -6.68 2.43
C VAL A 152 3.85 -7.09 3.37
N LEU A 153 3.77 -8.27 3.99
CA LEU A 153 4.82 -8.80 4.88
C LEU A 153 6.19 -8.89 4.20
N LEU A 154 6.21 -9.25 2.90
CA LEU A 154 7.43 -9.42 2.12
C LEU A 154 7.93 -8.16 1.42
N THR A 155 7.17 -7.07 1.50
CA THR A 155 7.56 -5.79 0.89
C THR A 155 7.77 -4.68 1.92
N LYS A 156 6.88 -4.59 2.92
CA LYS A 156 6.94 -3.59 3.99
C LYS A 156 6.51 -4.23 5.30
N VAL A 157 7.49 -4.71 6.06
CA VAL A 157 7.28 -5.49 7.30
C VAL A 157 6.46 -4.72 8.35
N THR A 158 6.83 -3.49 8.68
CA THR A 158 6.19 -2.72 9.76
C THR A 158 4.71 -2.38 9.50
N PRO A 159 4.29 -1.91 8.30
CA PRO A 159 2.87 -1.70 8.02
C PRO A 159 2.09 -2.99 7.70
N ALA A 160 2.69 -4.19 7.83
CA ALA A 160 1.99 -5.46 7.60
C ALA A 160 1.05 -5.85 8.76
N LEU A 161 0.01 -5.04 8.99
CA LEU A 161 -0.85 -5.12 10.18
C LEU A 161 -2.02 -6.12 10.06
N GLY A 162 -2.23 -6.74 8.90
CA GLY A 162 -3.32 -7.70 8.67
C GLY A 162 -3.33 -8.94 9.57
N PRO A 163 -2.22 -9.66 9.74
CA PRO A 163 -2.15 -10.77 10.69
C PRO A 163 -2.57 -10.35 12.10
N LEU A 164 -2.09 -9.19 12.56
CA LEU A 164 -2.46 -8.66 13.88
C LEU A 164 -3.95 -8.30 13.95
N TRP A 165 -4.52 -7.71 12.89
CA TRP A 165 -5.96 -7.49 12.77
C TRP A 165 -6.75 -8.80 12.95
N TYR A 166 -6.34 -9.88 12.28
CA TYR A 166 -6.99 -11.19 12.42
C TYR A 166 -6.84 -11.78 13.81
N ALA A 167 -5.64 -11.67 14.42
CA ALA A 167 -5.38 -12.15 15.77
C ALA A 167 -6.27 -11.44 16.81
N LEU A 168 -6.37 -10.11 16.73
CA LEU A 168 -7.22 -9.29 17.63
C LEU A 168 -8.71 -9.67 17.52
N ARG A 169 -9.14 -10.08 16.33
CA ARG A 169 -10.51 -10.53 16.05
C ARG A 169 -10.73 -12.03 16.27
N ARG A 170 -9.71 -12.76 16.74
CA ARG A 170 -9.73 -14.23 16.89
C ARG A 170 -10.09 -14.96 15.58
N GLN A 171 -9.71 -14.39 14.44
CA GLN A 171 -9.91 -14.96 13.11
C GLN A 171 -8.74 -15.88 12.76
N TRP A 172 -8.65 -17.01 13.47
CA TRP A 172 -7.53 -17.94 13.38
C TRP A 172 -7.29 -18.53 11.98
N PRO A 173 -8.33 -18.91 11.20
CA PRO A 173 -8.12 -19.40 9.84
C PRO A 173 -7.44 -18.36 8.93
N GLN A 174 -7.86 -17.09 9.02
CA GLN A 174 -7.30 -15.98 8.28
C GLN A 174 -5.87 -15.69 8.72
N LEU A 175 -5.62 -15.69 10.04
CA LEU A 175 -4.27 -15.55 10.57
C LEU A 175 -3.36 -16.67 10.03
N ALA A 176 -3.79 -17.93 10.13
CA ALA A 176 -3.05 -19.09 9.66
C ALA A 176 -2.76 -19.01 8.16
N CYS A 177 -3.75 -18.63 7.33
CA CYS A 177 -3.51 -18.45 5.89
C CYS A 177 -2.55 -17.29 5.58
N SER A 178 -2.65 -16.16 6.28
CA SER A 178 -1.75 -15.01 6.07
C SER A 178 -0.30 -15.37 6.41
N VAL A 179 -0.07 -15.99 7.57
CA VAL A 179 1.26 -16.41 8.04
C VAL A 179 1.77 -17.58 7.22
N GLY A 180 0.95 -18.62 7.01
CA GLY A 180 1.31 -19.82 6.26
C GLY A 180 1.70 -19.52 4.82
N ALA A 181 0.92 -18.69 4.10
CA ALA A 181 1.27 -18.29 2.74
C ALA A 181 2.61 -17.53 2.70
N THR A 182 2.83 -16.64 3.68
CA THR A 182 4.11 -15.93 3.80
C THR A 182 5.27 -16.90 3.99
N LEU A 183 5.16 -17.84 4.92
CA LEU A 183 6.20 -18.84 5.18
C LEU A 183 6.49 -19.73 3.96
N VAL A 184 5.46 -20.12 3.20
CA VAL A 184 5.64 -20.89 1.96
C VAL A 184 6.41 -20.07 0.93
N VAL A 185 6.04 -18.80 0.71
CA VAL A 185 6.75 -17.92 -0.23
C VAL A 185 8.19 -17.69 0.21
N VAL A 186 8.44 -17.46 1.51
CA VAL A 186 9.80 -17.34 2.06
C VAL A 186 10.60 -18.61 1.80
N ALA A 187 10.05 -19.79 2.11
CA ALA A 187 10.75 -21.05 1.95
C ALA A 187 11.14 -21.33 0.49
N VAL A 188 10.19 -21.15 -0.45
CA VAL A 188 10.45 -21.31 -1.89
C VAL A 188 11.48 -20.28 -2.36
N SER A 189 11.34 -19.01 -1.97
CA SER A 189 12.25 -17.95 -2.35
C SER A 189 13.67 -18.18 -1.82
N ALA A 190 13.79 -18.64 -0.57
CA ALA A 190 15.05 -18.92 0.09
C ALA A 190 15.76 -20.16 -0.48
N ALA A 191 15.02 -21.15 -0.97
CA ALA A 191 15.60 -22.27 -1.71
C ALA A 191 16.24 -21.82 -3.04
N VAL A 192 15.70 -20.77 -3.68
CA VAL A 192 16.22 -20.24 -4.95
C VAL A 192 17.37 -19.26 -4.74
N SER A 193 17.36 -18.46 -3.66
CA SER A 193 18.36 -17.40 -3.44
C SER A 193 18.70 -17.24 -1.96
N PRO A 194 19.32 -18.27 -1.33
CA PRO A 194 19.57 -18.27 0.11
C PRO A 194 20.51 -17.15 0.57
N ASP A 195 21.45 -16.74 -0.29
CA ASP A 195 22.43 -15.69 0.02
C ASP A 195 21.74 -14.33 0.14
N LEU A 196 20.84 -14.00 -0.79
CA LEU A 196 20.06 -12.75 -0.75
C LEU A 196 19.18 -12.65 0.50
N TRP A 197 18.71 -13.78 1.04
CA TRP A 197 17.95 -13.77 2.30
C TRP A 197 18.83 -13.44 3.50
N ARG A 198 20.08 -13.91 3.51
CA ARG A 198 21.05 -13.54 4.56
C ARG A 198 21.38 -12.06 4.45
N ASP A 199 21.66 -11.58 3.24
CA ASP A 199 22.00 -10.19 2.99
C ASP A 199 20.84 -9.25 3.35
N TRP A 200 19.61 -9.60 2.97
CA TRP A 200 18.43 -8.82 3.34
C TRP A 200 18.19 -8.78 4.85
N THR A 201 18.41 -9.90 5.54
CA THR A 201 18.27 -9.95 7.00
C THR A 201 19.31 -9.06 7.69
N ALA A 202 20.57 -9.13 7.25
CA ALA A 202 21.62 -8.24 7.73
C ALA A 202 21.26 -6.77 7.46
N PHE A 203 20.84 -6.45 6.23
CA PHE A 203 20.39 -5.13 5.83
C PHE A 203 19.28 -4.57 6.72
N LEU A 204 18.27 -5.38 7.08
CA LEU A 204 17.21 -4.96 7.98
C LEU A 204 17.72 -4.69 9.41
N LEU A 205 18.64 -5.51 9.91
CA LEU A 205 19.21 -5.35 11.25
C LEU A 205 20.10 -4.10 11.33
N ASP A 206 20.93 -3.88 10.31
CA ASP A 206 21.83 -2.72 10.21
C ASP A 206 21.05 -1.40 10.10
N ASN A 207 19.84 -1.45 9.55
CA ASN A 207 18.97 -0.27 9.36
C ASN A 207 17.79 -0.21 10.35
N ALA A 208 17.77 -1.05 11.39
CA ALA A 208 16.65 -1.15 12.33
C ALA A 208 16.38 0.15 13.12
N GLN A 209 17.41 0.98 13.33
CA GLN A 209 17.30 2.27 14.02
C GLN A 209 16.73 3.40 13.13
N GLY A 210 16.47 3.11 11.86
CA GLY A 210 16.00 4.08 10.88
C GLY A 210 17.13 4.95 10.34
N THR A 211 16.98 5.34 9.08
CA THR A 211 17.93 6.21 8.37
C THR A 211 17.29 7.57 8.15
N ALA A 212 18.07 8.64 8.34
CA ALA A 212 17.67 10.00 7.98
C ALA A 212 17.74 10.17 6.45
N GLY A 213 16.86 9.46 5.72
CA GLY A 213 16.77 9.50 4.26
C GLY A 213 15.65 10.41 3.76
N VAL A 214 15.57 10.57 2.44
CA VAL A 214 14.52 11.37 1.75
C VAL A 214 13.14 10.83 2.12
N GLY A 215 12.26 11.71 2.63
CA GLY A 215 10.89 11.34 3.03
C GLY A 215 10.70 10.92 4.49
N SER A 216 11.70 11.03 5.36
CA SER A 216 11.64 10.62 6.78
C SER A 216 11.01 11.63 7.76
N THR A 217 10.59 12.82 7.32
CA THR A 217 10.32 13.95 8.24
C THR A 217 8.84 14.30 8.45
N ALA A 218 7.90 13.76 7.66
CA ALA A 218 6.56 14.33 7.62
C ALA A 218 5.69 14.04 8.86
N LEU A 219 5.89 12.92 9.56
CA LEU A 219 5.01 12.49 10.67
C LEU A 219 5.73 12.28 12.02
N GLY A 220 6.99 12.68 12.14
CA GLY A 220 7.77 12.50 13.36
C GLY A 220 8.18 11.04 13.64
N PRO A 221 8.76 10.76 14.82
CA PRO A 221 9.43 9.50 15.11
C PRO A 221 8.51 8.28 15.06
N LEU A 222 8.99 7.19 14.45
CA LEU A 222 8.25 5.92 14.38
C LEU A 222 7.89 5.38 15.77
N ALA A 223 8.78 5.56 16.76
CA ALA A 223 8.55 5.13 18.15
C ALA A 223 7.29 5.73 18.77
N VAL A 224 6.87 6.93 18.34
CA VAL A 224 5.63 7.58 18.79
C VAL A 224 4.44 7.12 17.96
N ARG A 225 4.62 7.04 16.64
CA ARG A 225 3.54 6.68 15.70
C ARG A 225 3.11 5.23 15.82
N LEU A 226 4.03 4.30 16.06
CA LEU A 226 3.72 2.87 16.09
C LEU A 226 2.75 2.52 17.24
N PRO A 227 2.93 2.99 18.49
CA PRO A 227 1.91 2.84 19.53
C PRO A 227 0.53 3.38 19.13
N ILE A 228 0.48 4.55 18.47
CA ILE A 228 -0.77 5.15 17.99
C ILE A 228 -1.40 4.27 16.90
N ALA A 229 -0.60 3.77 15.96
CA ALA A 229 -1.03 2.87 14.90
C ALA A 229 -1.62 1.57 15.48
N LEU A 230 -0.95 0.98 16.48
CA LEU A 230 -1.40 -0.25 17.15
C LEU A 230 -2.67 -0.01 17.99
N ALA A 231 -2.78 1.13 18.66
CA ALA A 231 -3.99 1.51 19.40
C ALA A 231 -5.18 1.70 18.45
N LEU A 232 -4.96 2.39 17.32
CA LEU A 232 -5.97 2.60 16.28
C LEU A 232 -6.38 1.27 15.62
N LEU A 233 -5.42 0.38 15.36
CA LEU A 233 -5.66 -0.97 14.85
C LEU A 233 -6.49 -1.78 15.84
N GLY A 234 -6.11 -1.79 17.12
CA GLY A 234 -6.81 -2.45 18.21
C GLY A 234 -8.25 -1.97 18.34
N TRP A 235 -8.44 -0.66 18.44
CA TRP A 235 -9.78 -0.06 18.49
C TRP A 235 -10.61 -0.43 17.25
N GLY A 236 -10.03 -0.34 16.06
CA GLY A 236 -10.73 -0.68 14.82
C GLY A 236 -11.11 -2.16 14.73
N ALA A 237 -10.20 -3.06 15.11
CA ALA A 237 -10.42 -4.50 15.09
C ALA A 237 -11.53 -4.90 16.07
N LEU A 238 -11.51 -4.33 17.28
CA LEU A 238 -12.49 -4.61 18.33
C LEU A 238 -13.86 -3.99 18.06
N THR A 239 -13.94 -2.99 17.17
CA THR A 239 -15.19 -2.29 16.86
C THR A 239 -15.67 -2.45 15.42
N ASP A 240 -15.09 -3.42 14.70
CA ASP A 240 -15.39 -3.74 13.29
C ASP A 240 -15.26 -2.54 12.32
N ARG A 241 -14.32 -1.65 12.59
CA ARG A 241 -14.04 -0.47 11.77
C ARG A 241 -12.86 -0.73 10.84
N VAL A 242 -13.07 -1.54 9.81
CA VAL A 242 -12.01 -1.93 8.85
C VAL A 242 -11.31 -0.75 8.17
N TRP A 243 -11.96 0.42 8.07
CA TRP A 243 -11.35 1.63 7.52
C TRP A 243 -10.15 2.15 8.32
N THR A 244 -9.99 1.75 9.60
CA THR A 244 -8.83 2.17 10.41
C THR A 244 -7.55 1.46 9.98
N LEU A 245 -7.66 0.30 9.33
CA LEU A 245 -6.52 -0.52 8.92
C LEU A 245 -5.56 0.22 7.98
N PRO A 246 -5.98 0.80 6.83
CA PRO A 246 -5.07 1.54 5.96
C PRO A 246 -4.47 2.79 6.65
N LEU A 247 -5.19 3.40 7.61
CA LEU A 247 -4.67 4.52 8.39
C LEU A 247 -3.60 4.07 9.40
N ALA A 248 -3.83 2.97 10.10
CA ALA A 248 -2.83 2.37 10.99
C ALA A 248 -1.57 1.97 10.20
N MET A 249 -1.73 1.43 8.98
CA MET A 249 -0.61 1.09 8.11
C MET A 249 0.21 2.33 7.71
N ALA A 250 -0.45 3.43 7.33
CA ALA A 250 0.23 4.69 7.02
C ALA A 250 1.04 5.20 8.22
N LEU A 251 0.46 5.16 9.43
CA LEU A 251 1.14 5.56 10.65
C LEU A 251 2.29 4.62 11.04
N ALA A 252 2.18 3.32 10.78
CA ALA A 252 3.21 2.32 11.06
C ALA A 252 4.36 2.28 10.04
N THR A 253 4.29 3.05 8.96
CA THR A 253 5.33 3.07 7.94
C THR A 253 6.61 3.73 8.47
N PRO A 254 7.80 3.08 8.41
CA PRO A 254 9.03 3.64 8.97
C PRO A 254 9.44 4.95 8.31
N VAL A 255 9.56 4.95 6.97
CA VAL A 255 9.83 6.15 6.16
C VAL A 255 8.48 6.74 5.72
N ALA A 256 7.93 7.63 6.54
CA ALA A 256 6.61 8.20 6.32
C ALA A 256 6.67 9.53 5.56
N GLY A 257 6.61 9.43 4.22
CA GLY A 257 6.35 10.55 3.33
C GLY A 257 4.87 10.64 2.91
N PRO A 258 4.50 11.65 2.09
CA PRO A 258 3.13 11.79 1.57
C PRO A 258 2.60 10.53 0.87
N ALA A 259 3.50 9.79 0.20
CA ALA A 259 3.24 8.50 -0.43
C ALA A 259 2.52 7.48 0.50
N ALA A 260 2.89 7.39 1.77
CA ALA A 260 2.29 6.43 2.71
C ALA A 260 0.79 6.68 2.93
N PHE A 261 0.33 7.93 2.81
CA PHE A 261 -1.08 8.29 2.96
C PHE A 261 -1.95 7.88 1.77
N THR A 262 -1.35 7.53 0.63
CA THR A 262 -2.13 7.02 -0.50
C THR A 262 -2.83 5.69 -0.19
N MET A 263 -2.37 4.94 0.83
CA MET A 263 -3.08 3.77 1.34
C MET A 263 -4.52 4.08 1.81
N LEU A 264 -4.81 5.32 2.21
CA LEU A 264 -6.15 5.77 2.59
C LEU A 264 -7.15 5.69 1.41
N ALA A 265 -6.66 5.62 0.17
CA ALA A 265 -7.50 5.40 -1.01
C ALA A 265 -8.30 4.10 -0.93
N ALA A 266 -7.90 3.12 -0.11
CA ALA A 266 -8.68 1.90 0.12
C ALA A 266 -10.05 2.16 0.80
N ILE A 267 -10.17 3.21 1.61
CA ILE A 267 -11.31 3.46 2.51
C ILE A 267 -12.68 3.43 1.81
N PRO A 268 -12.89 4.09 0.65
CA PRO A 268 -14.19 4.10 -0.02
C PRO A 268 -14.70 2.70 -0.40
N ARG A 269 -13.80 1.76 -0.71
CA ARG A 269 -14.15 0.36 -0.99
C ARG A 269 -14.45 -0.43 0.27
N LEU A 270 -13.77 -0.11 1.37
CA LEU A 270 -13.96 -0.76 2.68
C LEU A 270 -15.26 -0.35 3.37
N ARG A 271 -15.82 0.82 3.04
CA ARG A 271 -17.03 1.37 3.66
C ARG A 271 -18.33 1.04 2.92
N ARG A 272 -18.28 0.37 1.76
CA ARG A 272 -19.51 0.01 1.05
C ARG A 272 -20.33 -0.98 1.90
N PRO A 273 -21.59 -0.65 2.25
CA PRO A 273 -22.51 -1.64 2.78
C PRO A 273 -22.62 -2.78 1.75
N VAL A 274 -22.55 -4.01 2.23
CA VAL A 274 -22.97 -5.15 1.42
C VAL A 274 -24.43 -4.90 1.08
N GLU A 275 -24.73 -4.65 -0.20
CA GLU A 275 -26.10 -4.79 -0.67
C GLU A 275 -26.49 -6.24 -0.36
N HIS A 276 -27.26 -6.45 0.71
CA HIS A 276 -28.05 -7.66 0.82
C HIS A 276 -28.93 -7.65 -0.42
N ARG A 277 -28.58 -8.45 -1.42
CA ARG A 277 -29.54 -8.92 -2.41
C ARG A 277 -30.65 -9.57 -1.58
N GLU A 278 -31.74 -8.84 -1.38
CA GLU A 278 -32.96 -9.48 -0.91
C GLU A 278 -33.23 -10.65 -1.87
N PRO A 279 -33.50 -11.85 -1.35
CA PRO A 279 -33.95 -12.93 -2.22
C PRO A 279 -35.20 -12.39 -2.94
N VAL A 280 -35.16 -12.41 -4.26
CA VAL A 280 -36.32 -12.12 -5.10
C VAL A 280 -37.45 -12.98 -4.54
N ARG A 281 -38.41 -12.36 -3.85
CA ARG A 281 -39.66 -13.03 -3.49
C ARG A 281 -40.32 -13.35 -4.81
N GLU A 282 -40.24 -14.60 -5.25
CA GLU A 282 -41.09 -15.06 -6.34
C GLU A 282 -42.53 -14.74 -5.94
N PRO A 283 -43.31 -14.08 -6.81
CA PRO A 283 -44.73 -13.90 -6.55
C PRO A 283 -45.35 -15.30 -6.46
N VAL A 284 -45.93 -15.60 -5.31
CA VAL A 284 -46.81 -16.76 -5.12
C VAL A 284 -47.84 -16.70 -6.25
N ARG A 285 -47.77 -17.65 -7.18
CA ARG A 285 -48.83 -17.84 -8.17
C ARG A 285 -50.04 -18.39 -7.43
N GLU A 286 -50.99 -17.51 -7.12
CA GLU A 286 -52.37 -17.92 -6.88
C GLU A 286 -53.03 -18.15 -8.24
N SER A 287 -53.12 -19.43 -8.65
CA SER A 287 -54.23 -20.04 -9.42
C SER A 287 -53.89 -21.48 -9.79
#